data_AF-A0A3M1G240-F1
#
_entry.id   AF-A0A3M1G240-F1
#
_cell.length_a   1.000
_cell.length_b   1.000
_cell.length_c   1.000
_cell.angle_alpha   90.00
_cell.angle_beta   90.00
_cell.angle_gamma   90.00
#
_symmetry.space_group_name_H-M   'P 1'
#
loop_
_entity.id
_entity.type
_entity.pdbx_description
1 polymer ?
#
loop_
_entity_poly.entity_id
_entity_poly.type
_entity_poly.pdbx_seq_one_letter_code
_entity_poly.pdbx_strand_id
1 'polypeptide(L)'
;MKRDPLNQPVQYIKGVGPKRASLLARLGIFTPRDVLYYLPFRYEDRKLQCRIAQLRYEQFATVTGNIINAELRDTPRGKMKIFEVVLSDGS
;
A
#
# COMPACT_ATOMS: atom_id res chain seq x y z
N MET A 1 24.12 1.21 -32.24
CA MET A 1 22.75 0.77 -31.95
C MET A 1 22.39 1.17 -30.51
N LYS A 2 21.41 2.05 -30.30
CA LYS A 2 20.89 2.34 -28.95
C LYS A 2 19.97 1.19 -28.54
N ARG A 3 20.21 0.57 -27.39
CA ARG A 3 19.31 -0.44 -26.81
C ARG A 3 18.00 0.24 -26.42
N ASP A 4 16.87 -0.29 -26.85
CA ASP A 4 15.56 0.18 -26.38
C ASP A 4 15.43 -0.13 -24.88
N PRO A 5 15.36 0.88 -23.99
CA PRO A 5 15.23 0.65 -22.55
C PRO A 5 13.92 -0.07 -22.19
N LEU A 6 12.88 0.03 -23.02
CA LEU A 6 11.55 -0.51 -22.72
C LEU A 6 11.46 -2.02 -22.89
N ASN A 7 12.37 -2.63 -23.66
CA ASN A 7 12.40 -4.06 -23.91
C ASN A 7 13.46 -4.79 -23.07
N GLN A 8 14.07 -4.11 -22.10
CA GLN A 8 15.00 -4.75 -21.18
C GLN A 8 14.25 -5.52 -20.08
N PRO A 9 14.88 -6.52 -19.44
CA PRO A 9 14.30 -7.16 -18.27
C PRO A 9 13.95 -6.15 -17.17
N VAL A 10 12.75 -6.25 -16.60
CA VAL A 10 12.21 -5.34 -15.57
C VAL A 10 13.09 -5.22 -14.33
N GLN A 11 13.94 -6.22 -14.06
CA GLN A 11 14.89 -6.23 -12.94
C GLN A 11 15.88 -5.06 -12.96
N TYR A 12 16.17 -4.48 -14.14
CA TYR A 12 17.10 -3.36 -14.29
C TYR A 12 16.46 -2.01 -13.95
N ILE A 13 15.14 -1.96 -13.74
CA ILE A 13 14.48 -0.79 -13.15
C ILE A 13 14.96 -0.65 -11.70
N LYS A 14 15.44 0.55 -11.36
CA LYS A 14 15.89 0.90 -10.01
C LYS A 14 14.78 0.57 -9.00
N GLY A 15 15.10 -0.29 -8.03
CA GLY A 15 14.18 -0.70 -6.96
C GLY A 15 13.42 -2.01 -7.18
N VAL A 16 13.47 -2.60 -8.39
CA VAL A 16 12.88 -3.92 -8.67
C VAL A 16 13.84 -5.03 -8.23
N GLY A 17 14.98 -5.16 -8.90
CA GLY A 17 15.95 -6.24 -8.65
C GLY A 17 15.35 -7.64 -8.89
N PRO A 18 16.12 -8.72 -8.65
CA PRO A 18 15.70 -10.08 -9.01
C PRO A 18 14.47 -10.56 -8.21
N LYS A 19 14.41 -10.24 -6.91
CA LYS A 19 13.31 -10.70 -6.05
C LYS A 19 11.95 -10.15 -6.47
N ARG A 20 11.85 -8.85 -6.78
CA ARG A 20 10.59 -8.27 -7.26
C ARG A 20 10.32 -8.64 -8.70
N ALA A 21 11.34 -8.80 -9.55
CA ALA A 21 11.15 -9.31 -10.90
C ALA A 21 10.46 -10.69 -10.91
N SER A 22 10.82 -11.59 -9.99
CA SER A 22 10.12 -12.88 -9.86
C SER A 22 8.66 -12.73 -9.43
N LEU A 23 8.32 -11.72 -8.62
CA LEU A 23 6.92 -11.44 -8.26
C LEU A 23 6.14 -10.82 -9.42
N LEU A 24 6.77 -9.89 -10.16
CA LEU A 24 6.20 -9.25 -11.35
C LEU A 24 5.95 -10.26 -12.48
N ALA A 25 6.84 -11.24 -12.65
CA ALA A 25 6.66 -12.32 -13.62
C ALA A 25 5.38 -13.14 -13.36
N ARG A 26 4.96 -13.29 -12.09
CA ARG A 26 3.68 -13.95 -11.75
C ARG A 26 2.46 -13.14 -12.19
N LEU A 27 2.63 -11.85 -12.42
CA LEU A 27 1.61 -10.94 -12.96
C LEU A 27 1.73 -10.77 -14.49
N GLY A 28 2.63 -11.53 -15.15
CA GLY A 28 2.90 -11.42 -16.59
C GLY A 28 3.76 -10.21 -16.99
N ILE A 29 4.44 -9.58 -16.04
CA ILE A 29 5.24 -8.37 -16.25
C ILE A 29 6.71 -8.75 -16.35
N PHE A 30 7.32 -8.59 -17.54
CA PHE A 30 8.70 -8.98 -17.80
C PHE A 30 9.59 -7.78 -18.19
N THR A 31 8.99 -6.73 -18.72
CA THR A 31 9.68 -5.55 -19.26
C THR A 31 9.10 -4.26 -18.68
N PRO A 32 9.85 -3.14 -18.73
CA PRO A 32 9.31 -1.82 -18.40
C PRO A 32 8.07 -1.45 -19.21
N ARG A 33 7.98 -1.92 -20.47
CA ARG A 33 6.79 -1.72 -21.30
C ARG A 33 5.55 -2.34 -20.65
N ASP A 34 5.66 -3.56 -20.14
CA ASP A 34 4.54 -4.25 -19.48
C ASP A 34 4.07 -3.48 -18.24
N VAL A 35 5.01 -2.93 -17.46
CA VAL A 35 4.68 -2.10 -16.28
C VAL A 35 3.86 -0.86 -16.65
N LEU A 36 4.20 -0.20 -17.75
CA LEU A 36 3.48 1.00 -18.21
C LEU A 36 2.04 0.72 -18.62
N TYR A 37 1.76 -0.50 -19.11
CA TYR A 37 0.42 -0.93 -19.50
C TYR A 37 -0.30 -1.74 -18.41
N TYR A 38 0.36 -2.02 -17.29
CA TYR A 38 -0.25 -2.65 -16.12
C TYR A 38 -0.92 -1.60 -15.24
N LEU A 39 -2.14 -1.21 -15.64
CA LEU A 39 -2.88 -0.15 -14.96
C LEU A 39 -3.33 -0.58 -13.55
N PRO A 40 -3.39 0.36 -12.58
CA PRO A 40 -3.91 0.08 -11.24
C PRO A 40 -5.35 -0.43 -11.29
N PHE A 41 -5.67 -1.42 -10.44
CA PHE A 41 -7.04 -1.91 -10.26
C PHE A 41 -8.00 -0.81 -9.77
N ARG A 42 -7.52 0.07 -8.90
CA ARG A 42 -8.26 1.20 -8.35
C ARG A 42 -7.32 2.34 -7.99
N TYR A 43 -7.77 3.57 -8.19
CA TYR A 43 -7.15 4.77 -7.64
C TYR A 43 -7.86 5.14 -6.33
N GLU A 44 -7.10 5.24 -5.24
CA GLU A 44 -7.61 5.75 -3.95
C GLU A 44 -7.27 7.23 -3.83
N ASP A 45 -8.28 8.08 -3.73
CA ASP A 45 -8.08 9.51 -3.45
C ASP A 45 -8.01 9.74 -1.93
N ARG A 46 -6.82 10.09 -1.45
CA ARG A 46 -6.53 10.36 -0.03
C ARG A 46 -6.48 11.86 0.29
N LYS A 47 -6.85 12.74 -0.66
CA LYS A 47 -6.90 14.19 -0.44
C LYS A 47 -8.09 14.60 0.43
N LEU A 48 -9.19 13.85 0.35
CA LEU A 48 -10.41 14.14 1.08
C LEU A 48 -10.31 13.57 2.49
N GLN A 49 -9.87 14.43 3.41
CA GLN A 49 -9.88 14.15 4.84
C GLN A 49 -11.26 14.47 5.42
N CYS A 50 -11.81 13.57 6.21
CA CYS A 50 -13.07 13.78 6.93
C CYS A 50 -12.85 13.71 8.44
N ARG A 51 -13.75 14.30 9.22
CA ARG A 51 -13.73 14.19 10.68
C ARG A 51 -14.13 12.77 11.09
N ILE A 52 -13.57 12.29 12.21
CA ILE A 52 -13.91 10.97 12.76
C ILE A 52 -15.42 10.85 13.01
N ALA A 53 -16.05 11.93 13.46
CA ALA A 53 -17.50 12.01 13.69
C ALA A 53 -18.37 11.83 12.42
N GLN A 54 -17.78 11.97 11.22
CA GLN A 54 -18.49 11.87 9.93
C GLN A 54 -18.29 10.51 9.25
N LEU A 55 -17.53 9.61 9.87
CA LEU A 55 -17.28 8.28 9.33
C LEU A 55 -18.58 7.49 9.21
N ARG A 56 -18.72 6.81 8.08
CA ARG A 56 -19.84 5.89 7.82
C ARG A 56 -19.32 4.47 7.79
N TYR A 57 -20.13 3.57 8.32
CA TYR A 57 -19.86 2.14 8.24
C TYR A 57 -19.65 1.73 6.77
N GLU A 58 -18.70 0.83 6.53
CA GLU A 58 -18.30 0.31 5.20
C GLU A 58 -17.74 1.33 4.20
N GLN A 59 -17.45 2.56 4.62
CA GLN A 59 -16.80 3.55 3.77
C GLN A 59 -15.29 3.61 3.99
N PHE A 60 -14.51 3.54 2.91
CA PHE A 60 -13.10 3.91 2.95
C PHE A 60 -12.99 5.44 3.11
N ALA A 61 -12.34 5.86 4.18
CA ALA A 61 -12.18 7.26 4.53
C ALA A 61 -10.75 7.55 4.99
N THR A 62 -10.29 8.78 4.74
CA THR A 62 -9.01 9.28 5.27
C THR A 62 -9.32 10.21 6.43
N VAL A 63 -8.69 9.97 7.59
CA VAL A 63 -8.80 10.81 8.78
C VAL A 63 -7.42 11.28 9.23
N THR A 64 -7.36 12.36 10.00
CA THR A 64 -6.12 12.86 10.59
C THR A 64 -6.41 13.27 12.02
N GLY A 65 -5.51 12.92 12.94
CA GLY A 65 -5.68 13.18 14.35
C GLY A 65 -4.41 12.82 15.12
N ASN A 66 -4.43 13.13 16.41
CA ASN A 66 -3.37 12.79 17.34
C ASN A 66 -3.57 11.38 17.90
N ILE A 67 -2.47 10.65 18.05
CA ILE A 67 -2.47 9.36 18.73
C ILE A 67 -2.55 9.63 20.24
N ILE A 68 -3.61 9.13 20.88
CA ILE A 68 -3.79 9.24 22.34
C ILE A 68 -3.19 8.02 23.04
N ASN A 69 -3.36 6.83 22.45
CA ASN A 69 -2.79 5.60 22.97
C ASN A 69 -2.31 4.70 21.83
N ALA A 70 -1.24 3.95 22.08
CA ALA A 70 -0.74 2.92 21.17
C ALA A 70 -0.15 1.78 22.02
N GLU A 71 -0.80 0.62 22.01
CA GLU A 71 -0.41 -0.50 22.85
C GLU A 71 -0.47 -1.84 22.13
N LEU A 72 0.29 -2.80 22.65
CA LEU A 72 0.29 -4.17 22.18
C LEU A 72 -0.47 -5.02 23.19
N ARG A 73 -1.64 -5.52 22.80
CA ARG A 73 -2.49 -6.37 23.64
C ARG A 73 -2.24 -7.83 23.33
N ASP A 74 -1.81 -8.57 24.34
CA ASP A 74 -1.73 -10.03 24.26
C ASP A 74 -3.13 -10.65 24.31
N THR A 75 -3.42 -11.55 23.39
CA THR A 75 -4.69 -12.29 23.43
C THR A 75 -4.63 -13.42 24.46
N PRO A 76 -5.77 -13.82 25.08
CA PRO A 76 -5.80 -14.85 26.11
C PRO A 76 -5.22 -16.22 25.68
N ARG A 77 -5.17 -16.49 24.36
CA ARG A 77 -4.59 -17.71 23.79
C ARG A 77 -3.11 -17.58 23.40
N GLY A 78 -2.44 -16.48 23.76
CA GLY A 78 -0.98 -16.27 23.70
C GLY A 78 -0.31 -16.29 22.31
N LYS A 79 -1.03 -16.70 21.26
CA LYS A 79 -0.47 -16.86 19.91
C LYS A 79 -0.65 -15.63 19.02
N MET A 80 -1.42 -14.64 19.46
CA MET A 80 -1.68 -13.42 18.70
C MET A 80 -1.49 -12.19 19.57
N LYS A 81 -0.77 -11.21 19.02
CA LYS A 81 -0.59 -9.88 19.58
C LYS A 81 -1.38 -8.89 18.73
N ILE A 82 -2.22 -8.07 19.36
CA ILE A 82 -3.01 -7.05 18.69
C ILE A 82 -2.34 -5.71 18.94
N PHE A 83 -1.99 -4.98 17.89
CA PHE A 83 -1.55 -3.60 18.01
C PHE A 83 -2.78 -2.69 17.94
N GLU A 84 -3.11 -2.04 19.05
CA GLU A 84 -4.25 -1.13 19.18
C GLU A 84 -3.74 0.31 19.22
N VAL A 85 -4.37 1.18 18.42
CA VAL A 85 -4.06 2.61 18.39
C VAL A 85 -5.36 3.39 18.51
N VAL A 86 -5.42 4.29 19.48
CA VAL A 86 -6.54 5.20 19.71
C VAL A 86 -6.16 6.58 19.17
N LEU A 87 -6.97 7.09 18.25
CA LEU A 87 -6.78 8.38 17.58
C LEU A 87 -7.89 9.35 18.02
N SER A 88 -7.55 10.63 18.21
CA SER A 88 -8.53 11.73 18.34
C SER A 88 -8.19 12.86 17.37
N ASP A 89 -9.18 13.38 16.67
CA ASP A 89 -9.06 14.55 15.80
C ASP A 89 -9.38 15.87 16.54
N GLY A 90 -9.58 15.81 17.87
CA GLY A 90 -9.94 16.97 18.70
C GLY A 90 -11.36 17.48 18.51
N SER A 91 -12.23 16.72 17.81
CA SER A 91 -13.65 17.03 17.64
C SER A 91 -14.51 16.54 18.81
#